data_AF-A0A0W0SMU6-F1
#
_entry.id   AF-A0A0W0SMU6-F1
#
_cell.length_a   1.000
_cell.length_b   1.000
_cell.length_c   1.000
_cell.angle_alpha   90.00
_cell.angle_beta   90.00
_cell.angle_gamma   90.00
#
_symmetry.space_group_name_H-M   'P 1'
#
loop_
_entity.id
_entity.type
_entity.pdbx_description
1 polymer ?
#
loop_
_entity_poly.entity_id
_entity_poly.type
_entity_poly.pdbx_seq_one_letter_code
_entity_poly.pdbx_strand_id
1 'polypeptide(L)'
;MNKAYRKRTEIGVAFSSGLNCLLSKEIAINHEQQNPLSLGGYHDPETFFYRTKLKKMLRPMIRSIYRSLKQIIRPITFRVHHYFTAELNQRCMHLQSMTIILQQSLETMKQEMQQISTFINVQNKQILASQCIKKRNESSSLNRKTQAEIESFRAILINNPNVALIVEFDQSHLKRTNHSTKQWLKAFEDLNLCYKVINEKTKALEDCSVWQLENRESANLFFARKNSTAWEKTAV
;
A
#
# COMPACT_ATOMS: atom_id res chain seq x y z
N MET A 1 -14.15 5.78 0.48
CA MET A 1 -12.88 6.38 0.96
C MET A 1 -11.94 6.58 -0.23
N ASN A 2 -11.97 7.76 -0.85
CA ASN A 2 -11.13 8.11 -2.00
C ASN A 2 -9.85 8.77 -1.51
N LYS A 3 -8.70 8.13 -1.73
CA LYS A 3 -7.37 8.72 -1.47
C LYS A 3 -6.99 9.58 -2.67
N ALA A 4 -7.07 10.90 -2.49
CA ALA A 4 -6.61 11.87 -3.47
C ALA A 4 -5.09 11.79 -3.62
N TYR A 5 -4.63 11.39 -4.81
CA TYR A 5 -3.24 11.51 -5.23
C TYR A 5 -2.88 12.99 -5.37
N ARG A 6 -2.11 13.53 -4.41
CA ARG A 6 -1.39 14.79 -4.61
C ARG A 6 -0.26 14.53 -5.61
N LYS A 7 -0.50 14.86 -6.88
CA LYS A 7 0.55 15.00 -7.89
C LYS A 7 1.62 15.94 -7.32
N ARG A 8 2.87 15.45 -7.24
CA ARG A 8 4.05 16.30 -7.03
C ARG A 8 4.07 17.30 -8.17
N THR A 9 3.57 18.50 -7.93
CA THR A 9 3.82 19.64 -8.79
C THR A 9 5.34 19.82 -8.79
N GLU A 10 5.95 19.58 -9.93
CA GLU A 10 7.39 19.65 -10.13
C GLU A 10 7.88 21.02 -9.68
N ILE A 11 8.67 21.03 -8.61
CA ILE A 11 9.29 22.24 -8.04
C ILE A 11 10.07 23.01 -9.11
N GLY A 12 10.53 22.34 -10.17
CA GLY A 12 11.16 22.96 -11.34
C GLY A 12 10.26 23.95 -12.11
N VAL A 13 8.94 23.70 -12.18
CA VAL A 13 8.01 24.58 -12.92
C VAL A 13 7.78 25.89 -12.16
N ALA A 14 7.73 25.85 -10.83
CA ALA A 14 7.62 27.05 -10.00
C ALA A 14 8.89 27.93 -10.06
N PHE A 15 10.07 27.31 -10.11
CA PHE A 15 11.34 28.06 -10.18
C PHE A 15 11.56 28.70 -11.55
N SER A 16 11.26 27.99 -12.65
CA SER A 16 11.33 28.56 -14.01
C SER A 16 10.32 29.69 -14.24
N SER A 17 9.13 29.61 -13.63
CA SER A 17 8.15 30.69 -13.71
C SER A 17 8.60 31.96 -12.95
N GLY A 18 9.27 31.78 -11.81
CA GLY A 18 9.85 32.88 -11.03
C GLY A 18 10.98 33.63 -11.76
N LEU A 19 11.90 32.88 -12.40
CA LEU A 19 13.01 33.49 -13.16
C LEU A 19 12.52 34.26 -14.39
N ASN A 20 11.53 33.72 -15.13
CA ASN A 20 10.96 34.42 -16.27
C ASN A 20 10.19 35.70 -15.89
N CYS A 21 9.62 35.76 -14.68
CA CYS A 21 8.97 36.98 -14.17
C CYS A 21 9.99 38.07 -13.83
N LEU A 22 11.15 37.71 -13.27
CA LEU A 22 12.23 38.67 -12.99
C LEU A 22 12.86 39.20 -14.28
N LEU A 23 13.14 38.32 -15.25
CA LEU A 23 13.65 38.73 -16.57
C LEU A 23 12.65 39.62 -17.33
N SER A 24 11.34 39.34 -17.23
CA SER A 24 10.31 40.18 -17.86
C SER A 24 10.20 41.56 -17.20
N LYS A 25 10.42 41.69 -15.89
CA LYS A 25 10.48 43.00 -15.22
C LYS A 25 11.69 43.82 -15.64
N GLU A 26 12.83 43.18 -15.88
CA GLU A 26 14.05 43.86 -16.31
C GLU A 26 13.96 44.35 -17.77
N ILE A 27 13.18 43.66 -18.60
CA ILE A 27 12.83 44.13 -19.96
C ILE A 27 11.77 45.24 -19.90
N ALA A 28 10.78 45.15 -19.00
CA ALA A 28 9.75 46.18 -18.85
C ALA A 28 10.32 47.54 -18.39
N ILE A 29 11.32 47.55 -17.50
CA ILE A 29 11.99 48.78 -17.04
C ILE A 29 12.73 49.50 -18.18
N ASN A 30 13.17 48.78 -19.22
CA ASN A 30 13.84 49.38 -20.37
C ASN A 30 12.88 49.89 -21.46
N HIS A 31 11.60 49.50 -21.43
CA HIS A 31 10.62 49.86 -22.45
C HIS A 31 9.68 51.03 -22.03
N GLU A 32 9.76 51.48 -20.77
CA GLU A 32 8.95 52.57 -20.22
C GLU A 32 9.71 53.92 -20.17
N GLN A 33 10.61 54.16 -21.13
CA GLN A 33 11.38 55.40 -21.23
C GLN A 33 11.24 56.13 -22.57
N GLN A 34 10.12 55.97 -23.26
CA GLN A 34 9.70 56.85 -24.37
C GLN A 34 8.17 57.00 -24.42
N ASN A 35 7.58 57.75 -23.49
CA ASN A 35 6.65 58.86 -23.80
C ASN A 35 6.08 59.54 -22.53
N PRO A 36 5.71 60.83 -22.63
CA PRO A 36 6.05 61.84 -21.66
C PRO A 36 4.89 62.16 -20.73
N LEU A 37 5.10 62.04 -19.42
CA LEU A 37 4.20 62.65 -18.44
C LEU A 37 4.40 64.16 -18.47
N SER A 38 3.50 64.82 -19.19
CA SER A 38 3.23 66.25 -19.16
C SER A 38 2.70 66.64 -17.77
N LEU A 39 3.62 66.78 -16.82
CA LEU A 39 3.35 67.48 -15.56
C LEU A 39 3.58 68.97 -15.80
N GLY A 40 2.48 69.70 -15.95
CA GLY A 40 2.44 71.16 -16.10
C GLY A 40 2.95 71.86 -14.86
N GLY A 41 4.28 71.95 -14.74
CA GLY A 41 4.95 72.97 -13.94
C GLY A 41 5.27 74.15 -14.83
N TYR A 42 4.95 75.37 -14.39
CA TYR A 42 5.39 76.62 -15.00
C TYR A 42 6.90 76.55 -15.28
N HIS A 43 7.25 76.25 -16.53
CA HIS A 43 8.62 76.26 -17.00
C HIS A 43 8.96 77.71 -17.30
N ASP A 44 9.63 78.34 -16.34
CA ASP A 44 10.34 79.59 -16.58
C ASP A 44 11.32 79.37 -17.74
N PRO A 45 11.10 79.99 -18.91
CA PRO A 45 11.84 79.69 -20.14
C PRO A 45 13.35 79.93 -20.01
N GLU A 46 13.80 80.69 -19.01
CA GLU A 46 15.22 80.89 -18.74
C GLU A 46 15.92 79.61 -18.28
N THR A 47 15.30 78.80 -17.40
CA THR A 47 15.98 77.62 -16.79
C THR A 47 16.23 76.46 -17.77
N PHE A 48 15.43 76.33 -18.83
CA PHE A 48 15.59 75.26 -19.84
C PHE A 48 16.77 75.54 -20.77
N PHE A 49 17.02 76.82 -21.08
CA PHE A 49 18.13 77.26 -21.91
C PHE A 49 19.48 77.00 -21.22
N TYR A 50 19.56 77.26 -19.90
CA TYR A 50 20.76 76.97 -19.13
C TYR A 50 21.06 75.47 -19.01
N ARG A 51 20.05 74.60 -18.80
CA ARG A 51 20.27 73.14 -18.68
C ARG A 51 20.75 72.48 -19.97
N THR A 52 20.20 72.87 -21.12
CA THR A 52 20.61 72.33 -22.42
C THR A 52 22.00 72.81 -22.83
N LYS A 53 22.34 74.07 -22.52
CA LYS A 53 23.68 74.63 -22.71
C LYS A 53 24.72 73.98 -21.79
N LEU A 54 24.41 73.79 -20.51
CA LEU A 54 25.25 73.07 -19.55
C LEU A 54 25.53 71.62 -19.99
N LYS A 55 24.49 70.87 -20.39
CA LYS A 55 24.67 69.49 -20.89
C LYS A 55 25.57 69.42 -22.11
N LYS A 56 25.43 70.36 -23.06
CA LYS A 56 26.31 70.43 -24.25
C LYS A 56 27.77 70.72 -23.86
N MET A 57 28.00 71.57 -22.86
CA MET A 57 29.36 71.89 -22.38
C MET A 57 29.98 70.77 -21.52
N LEU A 58 29.17 70.05 -20.74
CA LEU A 58 29.62 68.93 -19.90
C LEU A 58 29.98 67.68 -20.70
N ARG A 59 29.30 67.40 -21.82
CA ARG A 59 29.53 66.20 -22.62
C ARG A 59 31.00 65.99 -23.05
N PRO A 60 31.73 66.98 -23.59
CA PRO A 60 33.15 66.80 -23.93
C PRO A 60 34.04 66.63 -22.69
N MET A 61 33.74 67.33 -21.58
CA MET A 61 34.48 67.14 -20.31
C MET A 61 34.30 65.73 -19.76
N ILE A 62 33.07 65.25 -19.65
CA ILE A 62 32.76 63.89 -19.18
C ILE A 62 33.45 62.85 -20.08
N ARG A 63 33.48 63.07 -21.40
CA ARG A 63 34.15 62.16 -22.34
C ARG A 63 35.66 62.14 -22.15
N SER A 64 36.27 63.28 -21.84
CA SER A 64 37.71 63.38 -21.54
C SER A 64 38.03 62.69 -20.20
N ILE A 65 37.27 63.00 -19.15
CA ILE A 65 37.39 62.39 -17.82
C ILE A 65 37.22 60.87 -17.89
N TYR A 66 36.21 60.39 -18.62
CA TYR A 66 35.98 58.96 -18.82
C TYR A 66 37.12 58.27 -19.57
N ARG A 67 37.75 58.92 -20.55
CA ARG A 67 38.91 58.35 -21.28
C ARG A 67 40.10 58.17 -20.35
N SER A 68 40.40 59.15 -19.51
CA SER A 68 41.49 59.07 -18.54
C SER A 68 41.20 58.03 -17.45
N LEU A 69 39.98 58.05 -16.89
CA LEU A 69 39.54 57.06 -15.91
C LEU A 69 39.54 55.65 -16.48
N LYS A 70 39.18 55.45 -17.75
CA LYS A 70 39.12 54.12 -18.38
C LYS A 70 40.46 53.39 -18.35
N GLN A 71 41.58 54.09 -18.48
CA GLN A 71 42.90 53.46 -18.41
C GLN A 71 43.23 52.96 -17.00
N ILE A 72 42.77 53.67 -15.97
CA ILE A 72 42.97 53.32 -14.56
C ILE A 72 41.98 52.25 -14.10
N ILE A 73 40.72 52.32 -14.56
CA ILE A 73 39.65 51.39 -14.16
C ILE A 73 39.93 49.98 -14.69
N ARG A 74 40.44 49.84 -15.92
CA ARG A 74 40.69 48.52 -16.54
C ARG A 74 41.48 47.54 -15.67
N PRO A 75 42.68 47.86 -15.15
CA PRO A 75 43.43 46.93 -14.31
C PRO A 75 42.74 46.65 -12.98
N ILE A 76 42.01 47.62 -12.42
CA ILE A 76 41.24 47.45 -11.18
C ILE A 76 40.09 46.48 -11.43
N THR A 77 39.29 46.69 -12.48
CA THR A 77 38.18 45.81 -12.86
C THR A 77 38.68 44.40 -13.17
N PHE A 78 39.84 44.26 -13.83
CA PHE A 78 40.44 42.95 -14.09
C PHE A 78 40.81 42.23 -12.79
N ARG A 79 41.45 42.91 -11.83
CA ARG A 79 41.80 42.32 -10.52
C ARG A 79 40.55 41.93 -9.73
N VAL A 80 39.58 42.84 -9.64
CA VAL A 80 38.31 42.58 -8.97
C VAL A 80 37.61 41.37 -9.59
N HIS A 81 37.51 41.33 -10.93
CA HIS A 81 36.93 40.19 -11.64
C HIS A 81 37.69 38.90 -11.37
N HIS A 82 39.02 38.93 -11.34
CA HIS A 82 39.83 37.74 -11.07
C HIS A 82 39.64 37.21 -9.65
N TYR A 83 39.66 38.07 -8.63
CA TYR A 83 39.43 37.64 -7.24
C TYR A 83 38.03 37.04 -7.06
N PHE A 84 37.00 37.69 -7.62
CA PHE A 84 35.63 37.17 -7.52
C PHE A 84 35.44 35.87 -8.31
N THR A 85 35.99 35.77 -9.52
CA THR A 85 35.86 34.53 -10.33
C THR A 85 36.65 33.37 -9.77
N ALA A 86 37.84 33.60 -9.21
CA ALA A 86 38.64 32.56 -8.59
C ALA A 86 37.91 31.93 -7.39
N GLU A 87 37.36 32.76 -6.48
CA GLU A 87 36.62 32.26 -5.32
C GLU A 87 35.33 31.55 -5.73
N LEU A 88 34.59 32.10 -6.69
CA LEU A 88 33.38 31.46 -7.22
C LEU A 88 33.69 30.12 -7.90
N ASN A 89 34.76 30.05 -8.68
CA ASN A 89 35.19 28.81 -9.33
C ASN A 89 35.61 27.77 -8.30
N GLN A 90 36.36 28.16 -7.26
CA GLN A 90 36.76 27.25 -6.20
C GLN A 90 35.55 26.67 -5.46
N ARG A 91 34.57 27.51 -5.10
CA ARG A 91 33.33 27.07 -4.47
C ARG A 91 32.52 26.18 -5.40
N CYS A 92 32.47 26.50 -6.69
CA CYS A 92 31.79 25.70 -7.70
C CYS A 92 32.41 24.29 -7.80
N MET A 93 33.75 24.19 -7.85
CA MET A 93 34.46 22.91 -7.89
C MET A 93 34.24 22.09 -6.61
N HIS A 94 34.18 22.74 -5.45
CA HIS A 94 33.88 22.07 -4.19
C HIS A 94 32.44 21.54 -4.14
N LEU A 95 31.47 22.34 -4.59
CA LEU A 95 30.08 21.88 -4.69
C LEU A 95 29.95 20.72 -5.67
N GLN A 96 30.64 20.77 -6.82
CA GLN A 96 30.68 19.66 -7.76
C GLN A 96 31.28 18.39 -7.14
N SER A 97 32.39 18.47 -6.41
CA SER A 97 32.97 17.30 -5.77
C SER A 97 32.05 16.73 -4.68
N MET A 98 31.39 17.58 -3.89
CA MET A 98 30.37 17.13 -2.94
C MET A 98 29.20 16.43 -3.62
N THR A 99 28.71 16.95 -4.76
CA THR A 99 27.62 16.29 -5.49
C THR A 99 28.01 14.91 -6.00
N ILE A 100 29.26 14.72 -6.44
CA ILE A 100 29.78 13.42 -6.87
C ILE A 100 29.84 12.45 -5.68
N ILE A 101 30.34 12.90 -4.53
CA ILE A 101 30.42 12.08 -3.31
C ILE A 101 29.02 11.64 -2.85
N LEU A 102 28.07 12.57 -2.83
CA LEU A 102 26.68 12.27 -2.46
C LEU A 102 26.04 11.29 -3.43
N GLN A 103 26.28 11.45 -4.74
CA GLN A 103 25.77 10.53 -5.75
C GLN A 103 26.36 9.12 -5.59
N GLN A 104 27.65 9.02 -5.30
CA GLN A 104 28.30 7.74 -5.03
C GLN A 104 27.71 7.07 -3.78
N SER A 105 27.52 7.83 -2.70
CA SER A 105 26.89 7.32 -1.47
C SER A 105 25.46 6.83 -1.70
N LEU A 106 24.67 7.54 -2.51
CA LEU A 106 23.32 7.11 -2.88
C LEU A 106 23.31 5.79 -3.66
N GLU A 107 24.25 5.59 -4.59
CA GLU A 107 24.37 4.32 -5.32
C GLU A 107 24.81 3.17 -4.40
N THR A 108 25.73 3.42 -3.47
CA THR A 108 26.12 2.41 -2.46
C THR A 108 24.93 2.00 -1.60
N MET A 109 24.18 2.96 -1.05
CA MET A 109 22.99 2.65 -0.24
C MET A 109 21.93 1.88 -1.03
N LYS A 110 21.76 2.22 -2.31
CA LYS A 110 20.82 1.51 -3.20
C LYS A 110 21.25 0.05 -3.42
N GLN A 111 22.54 -0.22 -3.57
CA GLN A 111 23.07 -1.58 -3.66
C GLN A 111 22.85 -2.36 -2.36
N GLU A 112 23.14 -1.76 -1.20
CA GLU A 112 22.90 -2.38 0.10
C GLU A 112 21.42 -2.71 0.32
N MET A 113 20.51 -1.78 -0.04
CA MET A 113 19.06 -2.03 0.03
C MET A 113 18.63 -3.20 -0.86
N GLN A 114 19.23 -3.35 -2.05
CA GLN A 114 18.94 -4.49 -2.93
C GLN A 114 19.41 -5.81 -2.32
N GLN A 115 20.58 -5.84 -1.68
CA GLN A 115 21.08 -7.02 -0.99
C GLN A 115 20.21 -7.42 0.21
N ILE A 116 19.75 -6.44 0.99
CA ILE A 116 18.82 -6.69 2.11
C ILE A 116 17.50 -7.27 1.58
N SER A 117 16.98 -6.72 0.48
CA SER A 117 15.75 -7.19 -0.14
C SER A 117 15.86 -8.64 -0.64
N THR A 118 16.96 -9.01 -1.30
CA THR A 118 17.18 -10.40 -1.74
C THR A 118 17.31 -11.35 -0.55
N PHE A 119 18.02 -10.95 0.50
CA PHE A 119 18.13 -11.75 1.73
C PHE A 119 16.76 -11.98 2.39
N ILE A 120 15.94 -10.94 2.53
CA ILE A 120 14.58 -11.04 3.07
C ILE A 120 13.72 -11.99 2.24
N ASN A 121 13.79 -11.90 0.90
CA ASN A 121 13.03 -12.78 0.02
C ASN A 121 13.43 -14.25 0.17
N VAL A 122 14.73 -14.54 0.32
CA VAL A 122 15.23 -15.90 0.56
C VAL A 122 14.75 -16.42 1.93
N GLN A 123 14.82 -15.61 2.98
CA GLN A 123 14.34 -15.96 4.31
C GLN A 123 12.84 -16.25 4.32
N ASN A 124 12.03 -15.39 3.69
CA ASN A 124 10.59 -15.59 3.58
C ASN A 124 10.25 -16.89 2.86
N LYS A 125 10.98 -17.23 1.79
CA LYS A 125 10.78 -18.52 1.08
C LYS A 125 11.06 -19.72 1.98
N GLN A 126 12.10 -19.66 2.81
CA GLN A 126 12.43 -20.73 3.77
C GLN A 126 11.38 -20.86 4.88
N ILE A 127 10.89 -19.73 5.40
CA ILE A 127 9.82 -19.71 6.42
C ILE A 127 8.53 -20.31 5.85
N LEU A 128 8.16 -19.94 4.63
CA LEU A 128 6.97 -20.51 3.98
C LEU A 128 7.12 -22.02 3.74
N ALA A 129 8.29 -22.47 3.31
CA ALA A 129 8.55 -23.89 3.11
C ALA A 129 8.43 -24.69 4.42
N SER A 130 8.99 -24.18 5.53
CA SER A 130 8.91 -24.85 6.83
C SER A 130 7.48 -24.87 7.39
N GLN A 131 6.70 -23.81 7.20
CA GLN A 131 5.29 -23.77 7.58
C GLN A 131 4.44 -24.78 6.82
N CYS A 132 4.67 -24.95 5.51
CA CYS A 132 3.96 -25.94 4.69
C CYS A 132 4.24 -27.37 5.18
N ILE A 133 5.48 -27.68 5.54
CA ILE A 133 5.85 -28.99 6.11
C ILE A 133 5.14 -29.23 7.44
N LYS A 134 5.13 -28.22 8.32
CA LYS A 134 4.47 -28.32 9.63
C LYS A 134 2.97 -28.57 9.50
N LYS A 135 2.26 -27.81 8.65
CA LYS A 135 0.83 -28.01 8.39
C LYS A 135 0.51 -29.40 7.85
N ARG A 136 1.33 -29.92 6.93
CA ARG A 136 1.15 -31.27 6.36
C ARG A 136 1.26 -32.36 7.42
N ASN A 137 2.19 -32.22 8.35
CA ASN A 137 2.40 -33.18 9.44
C ASN A 137 1.26 -33.13 10.47
N GLU A 138 0.78 -31.94 10.81
CA GLU A 138 -0.34 -31.76 11.74
C GLU A 138 -1.64 -32.39 11.19
N SER A 139 -2.00 -32.12 9.93
CA SER A 139 -3.18 -32.74 9.30
C SER A 139 -3.09 -34.27 9.23
N SER A 140 -1.89 -34.80 8.97
CA SER A 140 -1.67 -36.26 8.92
C SER A 140 -1.80 -36.90 10.30
N SER A 141 -1.35 -36.22 11.36
CA SER A 141 -1.47 -36.70 12.74
C SER A 141 -2.91 -36.65 13.26
N LEU A 142 -3.67 -35.61 12.89
CA LEU A 142 -5.07 -35.46 13.29
C LEU A 142 -5.92 -36.55 12.67
N ASN A 143 -5.75 -36.80 11.36
CA ASN A 143 -6.49 -37.85 10.66
C ASN A 143 -6.24 -39.24 11.26
N ARG A 144 -5.02 -39.55 11.71
CA ARG A 144 -4.73 -40.83 12.39
C ARG A 144 -5.44 -40.96 13.74
N LYS A 145 -5.50 -39.88 14.52
CA LYS A 145 -6.21 -39.89 15.81
C LYS A 145 -7.72 -40.08 15.61
N THR A 146 -8.33 -39.30 14.71
CA THR A 146 -9.75 -39.41 14.41
C THR A 146 -10.10 -40.81 13.87
N GLN A 147 -9.25 -41.39 13.03
CA GLN A 147 -9.46 -42.75 12.53
C GLN A 147 -9.42 -43.80 13.66
N ALA A 148 -8.46 -43.71 14.57
CA ALA A 148 -8.35 -44.62 15.71
C ALA A 148 -9.54 -44.50 16.67
N GLU A 149 -10.05 -43.28 16.88
CA GLU A 149 -11.26 -43.04 17.69
C GLU A 149 -12.48 -43.68 17.02
N ILE A 150 -12.68 -43.47 15.71
CA ILE A 150 -13.80 -44.07 14.96
C ILE A 150 -13.75 -45.60 15.04
N GLU A 151 -12.55 -46.20 14.92
CA GLU A 151 -12.37 -47.65 15.02
C GLU A 151 -12.69 -48.17 16.43
N SER A 152 -12.27 -47.44 17.47
CA SER A 152 -12.62 -47.76 18.86
C SER A 152 -14.14 -47.70 19.09
N PHE A 153 -14.82 -46.66 18.62
CA PHE A 153 -16.28 -46.55 18.71
C PHE A 153 -16.99 -47.69 17.97
N ARG A 154 -16.52 -48.07 16.78
CA ARG A 154 -17.06 -49.22 16.05
C ARG A 154 -16.92 -50.51 16.86
N ALA A 155 -15.77 -50.74 17.48
CA ALA A 155 -15.57 -51.93 18.32
C ALA A 155 -16.57 -51.98 19.49
N ILE A 156 -16.84 -50.84 20.13
CA ILE A 156 -17.84 -50.74 21.21
C ILE A 156 -19.24 -51.11 20.70
N LEU A 157 -19.65 -50.57 19.55
CA LEU A 157 -20.97 -50.83 18.94
C LEU A 157 -21.14 -52.28 18.46
N ILE A 158 -20.05 -52.93 18.06
CA ILE A 158 -20.05 -54.34 17.66
C ILE A 158 -20.21 -55.24 18.89
N ASN A 159 -19.47 -54.96 19.96
CA ASN A 159 -19.44 -55.81 21.15
C ASN A 159 -20.66 -55.63 22.07
N ASN A 160 -21.41 -54.52 21.92
CA ASN A 160 -22.55 -54.20 22.79
C ASN A 160 -23.84 -54.02 21.96
N PRO A 161 -24.55 -55.12 21.60
CA PRO A 161 -25.71 -55.05 20.70
C PRO A 161 -26.91 -54.30 21.29
N ASN A 162 -26.95 -54.12 22.62
CA ASN A 162 -28.01 -53.41 23.34
C ASN A 162 -27.71 -51.91 23.57
N VAL A 163 -26.69 -51.36 22.92
CA VAL A 163 -26.42 -49.92 22.93
C VAL A 163 -27.26 -49.22 21.86
N ALA A 164 -27.78 -48.05 22.20
CA ALA A 164 -28.40 -47.13 21.27
C ALA A 164 -27.59 -45.84 21.17
N LEU A 165 -27.71 -45.16 20.04
CA LEU A 165 -27.10 -43.86 19.79
C LEU A 165 -28.19 -42.84 19.54
N ILE A 166 -28.03 -41.65 20.10
CA ILE A 166 -28.83 -40.49 19.72
C ILE A 166 -27.92 -39.60 18.89
N VAL A 167 -28.33 -39.34 17.65
CA VAL A 167 -27.53 -38.59 16.68
C VAL A 167 -28.40 -37.47 16.12
N GLU A 168 -27.88 -36.25 16.20
CA GLU A 168 -28.51 -35.10 15.56
C GLU A 168 -28.30 -35.17 14.05
N PHE A 169 -29.40 -35.13 13.31
CA PHE A 169 -29.45 -34.98 11.88
C PHE A 169 -29.68 -33.51 11.53
N ASP A 170 -28.78 -32.93 10.72
CA ASP A 170 -28.90 -31.57 10.19
C ASP A 170 -28.66 -31.58 8.68
N GLN A 171 -29.70 -31.22 7.92
CA GLN A 171 -29.67 -31.22 6.46
C GLN A 171 -28.71 -30.16 5.90
N SER A 172 -28.52 -29.05 6.61
CA SER A 172 -27.59 -27.99 6.21
C SER A 172 -26.13 -28.47 6.31
N HIS A 173 -25.80 -29.24 7.35
CA HIS A 173 -24.48 -29.82 7.51
C HIS A 173 -24.13 -30.82 6.41
N LEU A 174 -25.06 -31.69 6.03
CA LEU A 174 -24.86 -32.68 4.97
C LEU A 174 -24.64 -32.01 3.60
N LYS A 175 -25.44 -30.99 3.27
CA LYS A 175 -25.24 -30.19 2.04
C LYS A 175 -23.86 -29.54 2.00
N ARG A 176 -23.40 -28.98 3.13
CA ARG A 176 -22.08 -28.33 3.22
C ARG A 176 -20.91 -29.31 3.08
N THR A 177 -21.08 -30.54 3.54
CA THR A 177 -20.06 -31.60 3.44
C THR A 177 -20.18 -32.42 2.15
N ASN A 178 -21.12 -32.06 1.26
CA ASN A 178 -21.38 -32.74 0.00
C ASN A 178 -21.73 -34.24 0.17
N HIS A 179 -22.44 -34.57 1.25
CA HIS A 179 -22.97 -35.91 1.51
C HIS A 179 -24.48 -35.93 1.32
N SER A 180 -25.00 -37.00 0.73
CA SER A 180 -26.46 -37.23 0.67
C SER A 180 -26.97 -37.88 1.95
N THR A 181 -28.23 -37.61 2.31
CA THR A 181 -28.91 -38.26 3.45
C THR A 181 -28.86 -39.77 3.36
N LYS A 182 -29.04 -40.33 2.16
CA LYS A 182 -28.92 -41.79 1.93
C LYS A 182 -27.53 -42.33 2.22
N GLN A 183 -26.47 -41.66 1.78
CA GLN A 183 -25.09 -42.08 2.06
C GLN A 183 -24.78 -42.01 3.56
N TRP A 184 -25.26 -40.96 4.22
CA TRP A 184 -25.06 -40.78 5.66
C TRP A 184 -25.79 -41.86 6.47
N LEU A 185 -27.07 -42.13 6.17
CA LEU A 185 -27.84 -43.20 6.81
C LEU A 185 -27.23 -44.58 6.55
N LYS A 186 -26.75 -44.82 5.32
CA LYS A 186 -26.10 -46.08 4.95
C LYS A 186 -24.91 -46.42 5.85
N ALA A 187 -24.16 -45.43 6.31
CA ALA A 187 -23.03 -45.67 7.23
C ALA A 187 -23.46 -46.29 8.57
N PHE A 188 -24.69 -46.02 9.03
CA PHE A 188 -25.27 -46.64 10.22
C PHE A 188 -25.92 -47.99 9.89
N GLU A 189 -26.55 -48.11 8.72
CA GLU A 189 -27.10 -49.38 8.22
C GLU A 189 -26.01 -50.45 8.05
N ASP A 190 -24.81 -50.06 7.58
CA ASP A 190 -23.64 -50.94 7.47
C ASP A 190 -23.19 -51.48 8.85
N LEU A 191 -23.56 -50.81 9.95
CA LEU A 191 -23.37 -51.26 11.33
C LEU A 191 -24.58 -52.03 11.89
N ASN A 192 -25.55 -52.37 11.04
CA ASN A 192 -26.82 -53.00 11.38
C ASN A 192 -27.67 -52.19 12.37
N LEU A 193 -27.54 -50.87 12.33
CA LEU A 193 -28.37 -49.94 13.11
C LEU A 193 -29.55 -49.47 12.25
N CYS A 194 -30.74 -49.48 12.85
CA CYS A 194 -31.94 -48.87 12.30
C CYS A 194 -32.25 -47.61 13.10
N TYR A 195 -32.91 -46.64 12.46
CA TYR A 195 -33.24 -45.38 13.10
C TYR A 195 -34.74 -45.19 13.28
N LYS A 196 -35.11 -44.43 14.31
CA LYS A 196 -36.40 -43.77 14.46
C LYS A 196 -36.17 -42.31 14.80
N VAL A 197 -37.10 -41.44 14.43
CA VAL A 197 -37.02 -40.01 14.78
C VAL A 197 -37.58 -39.82 16.18
N ILE A 198 -36.88 -39.05 17.00
CA ILE A 198 -37.39 -38.62 18.31
C ILE A 198 -38.26 -37.39 18.07
N ASN A 199 -39.56 -37.49 18.33
CA ASN A 199 -40.45 -36.33 18.27
C ASN A 199 -40.18 -35.43 19.49
N GLU A 200 -39.81 -34.17 19.25
CA GLU A 200 -39.42 -33.26 20.33
C GLU A 200 -40.54 -32.96 21.32
N LYS A 201 -41.79 -32.96 20.86
CA LYS A 201 -42.98 -32.62 21.66
C LYS A 201 -43.47 -33.81 22.47
N THR A 202 -43.60 -34.97 21.83
CA THR A 202 -44.17 -36.16 22.47
C THR A 202 -43.10 -37.03 23.12
N LYS A 203 -41.81 -36.80 22.81
CA LYS A 203 -40.66 -37.67 23.15
C LYS A 203 -40.77 -39.10 22.62
N ALA A 204 -41.81 -39.41 21.83
CA ALA A 204 -42.01 -40.71 21.25
C ALA A 204 -41.07 -40.97 20.07
N LEU A 205 -40.77 -42.24 19.84
CA LEU A 205 -40.03 -42.70 18.65
C LEU A 205 -41.01 -42.93 17.49
N GLU A 206 -40.81 -42.21 16.40
CA GLU A 206 -41.65 -42.28 15.20
C GLU A 206 -40.88 -42.88 14.02
N ASP A 207 -41.56 -43.71 13.24
CA ASP A 207 -41.03 -44.17 11.96
C ASP A 207 -41.09 -43.01 10.95
N CYS A 208 -39.96 -42.76 10.28
CA CYS A 208 -39.81 -41.65 9.37
C CYS A 208 -39.12 -42.13 8.09
N SER A 209 -39.69 -41.76 6.94
CA SER A 209 -39.06 -42.00 5.65
C SER A 209 -37.93 -41.00 5.40
N VAL A 210 -36.97 -41.38 4.55
CA VAL A 210 -35.87 -40.50 4.13
C VAL A 210 -36.38 -39.18 3.55
N TRP A 211 -37.47 -39.22 2.77
CA TRP A 211 -38.08 -38.02 2.18
C TRP A 211 -38.65 -37.08 3.25
N GLN A 212 -39.31 -37.62 4.28
CA GLN A 212 -39.79 -36.82 5.41
C GLN A 212 -38.63 -36.22 6.21
N LEU A 213 -37.52 -36.96 6.36
CA LEU A 213 -36.33 -36.49 7.04
C LEU A 213 -35.65 -35.35 6.27
N GLU A 214 -35.54 -35.45 4.95
CA GLU A 214 -34.96 -34.41 4.08
C GLU A 214 -35.75 -33.09 4.06
N ASN A 215 -37.05 -33.15 4.38
CA ASN A 215 -37.91 -31.98 4.53
C ASN A 215 -37.85 -31.32 5.91
N ARG A 216 -37.11 -31.90 6.86
CA ARG A 216 -36.83 -31.29 8.17
C ARG A 216 -35.49 -30.57 8.12
N GLU A 217 -35.41 -29.44 8.82
CA GLU A 217 -34.15 -28.69 8.94
C GLU A 217 -33.16 -29.46 9.83
N SER A 218 -33.64 -29.90 11.00
CA SER A 218 -32.92 -30.80 11.91
C SER A 218 -33.87 -31.79 12.59
N ALA A 219 -33.32 -32.90 13.07
CA ALA A 219 -34.04 -33.90 13.88
C ALA A 219 -33.08 -34.73 14.73
N ASN A 220 -33.49 -35.11 15.94
CA ASN A 220 -32.76 -36.11 16.72
C ASN A 220 -33.19 -37.52 16.30
N LEU A 221 -32.22 -38.35 15.92
CA LEU A 221 -32.44 -39.73 15.50
C LEU A 221 -31.98 -40.68 16.58
N PHE A 222 -32.82 -41.65 16.92
CA PHE A 222 -32.47 -42.76 17.79
C PHE A 222 -32.08 -43.96 16.93
N PHE A 223 -30.83 -44.40 17.03
CA PHE A 223 -30.29 -45.56 16.33
C PHE A 223 -30.10 -46.74 17.28
N ALA A 224 -30.63 -47.91 16.93
CA ALA A 224 -30.36 -49.16 17.63
C ALA A 224 -30.48 -50.36 16.67
N ARG A 225 -29.98 -51.53 17.07
CA ARG A 225 -30.16 -52.76 16.28
C ARG A 225 -31.61 -53.23 16.35
N LYS A 226 -32.15 -53.85 15.30
CA LYS A 226 -33.57 -54.30 15.26
C LYS A 226 -34.02 -55.13 16.47
N ASN A 227 -33.13 -55.97 17.00
CA ASN A 227 -33.42 -56.88 18.11
C ASN A 227 -32.88 -56.35 19.47
N SER A 228 -32.58 -55.06 19.56
CA SER A 228 -32.01 -54.45 20.76
C SER A 228 -33.08 -54.19 21.81
N THR A 229 -32.79 -54.46 23.08
CA THR A 229 -33.68 -54.07 24.20
C THR A 229 -33.72 -52.56 24.43
N ALA A 230 -32.87 -51.78 23.73
CA ALA A 230 -32.84 -50.33 23.84
C ALA A 230 -34.11 -49.65 23.31
N TRP A 231 -34.85 -50.29 22.40
CA TRP A 231 -36.11 -49.77 21.88
C TRP A 231 -37.19 -49.63 22.97
N GLU A 232 -37.17 -50.50 23.97
CA GLU A 232 -38.17 -50.51 25.04
C GLU A 232 -37.87 -49.47 26.13
N LYS A 233 -36.59 -49.12 26.31
CA LYS A 233 -36.13 -48.20 27.37
C LYS A 233 -36.48 -46.74 27.12
N THR A 234 -36.99 -46.40 25.94
CA THR A 234 -37.36 -45.03 25.55
C THR A 234 -38.87 -44.77 25.60
N ALA A 235 -39.67 -45.78 25.98
CA ALA A 235 -41.13 -45.70 26.05
C ALA A 235 -41.69 -45.22 27.41
N VAL A 236 -40.94 -44.40 28.15
CA VAL A 236 -41.37 -43.81 29.44
C VAL A 236 -41.85 -42.38 29.21
#